data_AF-A0A2E5HIH7-F1
#
_entry.id   AF-A0A2E5HIH7-F1
#
_cell.length_a   1.000
_cell.length_b   1.000
_cell.length_c   1.000
_cell.angle_alpha   90.00
_cell.angle_beta   90.00
_cell.angle_gamma   90.00
#
_symmetry.space_group_name_H-M   'P 1'
#
loop_
_entity.id
_entity.type
_entity.pdbx_description
1 polymer ?
#
loop_
_entity_poly.entity_id
_entity_poly.type
_entity_poly.pdbx_seq_one_letter_code
_entity_poly.pdbx_strand_id
1 'polypeptide(L)'
;MRELNHKLKTGRTLKRVREIREQIAQLHVAQAHADVHRSTEEEEVRESELQSFDHELQAEASDGMSMRSFMHYQELRGMHVAAVGQAREERQSAEERVTEQRRLLVDATTQRRSAERLVSLISARRAVAFRRFEQKQADDMTCARFGQGDYDDAA
;
A
#
# COMPACT_ATOMS: atom_id res chain seq x y z
N MET A 1 28.17 17.36 15.78
CA MET A 1 27.21 16.55 16.58
C MET A 1 25.77 17.07 16.58
N ARG A 2 25.50 18.35 16.88
CA ARG A 2 24.11 18.91 16.86
C ARG A 2 23.37 18.68 15.54
N GLU A 3 24.04 18.90 14.41
CA GLU A 3 23.46 18.68 13.07
C GLU A 3 23.06 17.21 12.82
N LEU A 4 23.89 16.23 13.23
CA LEU A 4 23.58 14.81 13.09
C LEU A 4 22.38 14.39 13.96
N ASN A 5 22.24 14.99 15.15
CA ASN A 5 21.06 14.76 15.99
C ASN A 5 19.78 15.32 15.36
N HIS A 6 19.87 16.51 14.76
CA HIS A 6 18.76 17.10 14.01
C HIS A 6 18.36 16.22 12.82
N LYS A 7 19.33 15.83 11.98
CA LYS A 7 19.12 14.92 10.84
C LYS A 7 18.52 13.58 11.27
N LEU A 8 18.94 13.02 12.41
CA LEU A 8 18.40 11.79 12.96
C LEU A 8 16.94 11.94 13.41
N LYS A 9 16.59 13.05 14.07
CA LYS A 9 15.21 13.35 14.47
C LYS A 9 14.31 13.43 13.23
N THR A 10 14.70 14.22 12.24
CA THR A 10 13.96 14.37 10.98
C THR A 10 13.84 13.05 10.22
N GLY A 11 14.91 12.25 10.16
CA GLY A 11 14.89 10.92 9.54
C GLY A 11 13.93 9.96 10.23
N ARG A 12 13.87 9.94 11.56
CA ARG A 12 12.92 9.12 12.32
C ARG A 12 11.47 9.54 12.05
N THR A 13 11.21 10.86 12.01
CA THR A 13 9.88 11.37 11.65
C THR A 13 9.50 10.94 10.23
N LEU A 14 10.42 11.07 9.25
CA LEU A 14 10.18 10.63 7.88
C LEU A 14 9.88 9.13 7.81
N LYS A 15 10.67 8.28 8.51
CA LYS A 15 10.42 6.83 8.58
C LYS A 15 9.01 6.53 9.07
N ARG A 16 8.59 7.17 10.17
CA ARG A 16 7.24 7.00 10.75
C ARG A 16 6.13 7.41 9.78
N VAL A 17 6.31 8.53 9.06
CA VAL A 17 5.34 8.96 8.04
C VAL A 17 5.25 7.94 6.90
N ARG A 18 6.37 7.34 6.48
CA ARG A 18 6.37 6.30 5.44
C ARG A 18 5.76 4.99 5.91
N GLU A 19 5.95 4.60 7.17
CA GLU A 19 5.28 3.45 7.79
C GLU A 19 3.75 3.62 7.77
N ILE A 20 3.25 4.79 8.17
CA ILE A 20 1.82 5.09 8.14
C ILE A 20 1.28 5.03 6.70
N ARG A 21 2.02 5.56 5.72
CA ARG A 21 1.62 5.49 4.30
C ARG A 21 1.58 4.06 3.77
N GLU A 22 2.53 3.21 4.16
CA GLU A 22 2.50 1.78 3.82
C GLU A 22 1.27 1.09 4.42
N GLN A 23 0.96 1.37 5.69
CA GLN A 23 -0.25 0.84 6.35
C GLN A 23 -1.54 1.29 5.64
N ILE A 24 -1.63 2.56 5.25
CA ILE A 24 -2.77 3.08 4.47
C ILE A 24 -2.88 2.37 3.12
N ALA A 25 -1.76 2.17 2.41
CA ALA A 25 -1.76 1.44 1.14
C ALA A 25 -2.21 -0.03 1.32
N GLN A 26 -1.82 -0.69 2.42
CA GLN A 26 -2.30 -2.04 2.74
C GLN A 26 -3.83 -2.08 2.94
N LEU A 27 -4.39 -1.09 3.63
CA LEU A 27 -5.83 -0.96 3.82
C LEU A 27 -6.55 -0.74 2.48
N HIS A 28 -6.00 0.08 1.58
CA HIS A 28 -6.59 0.28 0.25
C HIS A 28 -6.55 -0.99 -0.61
N VAL A 29 -5.49 -1.79 -0.53
CA VAL A 29 -5.43 -3.11 -1.19
C VAL A 29 -6.50 -4.05 -0.63
N ALA A 30 -6.67 -4.10 0.69
CA ALA A 30 -7.69 -4.92 1.33
C ALA A 30 -9.11 -4.48 0.92
N GLN A 31 -9.36 -3.17 0.88
CA GLN A 31 -10.64 -2.62 0.42
C GLN A 31 -10.91 -2.98 -1.05
N ALA A 32 -9.92 -2.80 -1.93
CA ALA A 32 -10.07 -3.14 -3.34
C ALA A 32 -10.37 -4.63 -3.55
N HIS A 33 -9.78 -5.51 -2.72
CA HIS A 33 -10.12 -6.93 -2.71
C HIS A 33 -11.56 -7.21 -2.27
N ALA A 34 -12.04 -6.50 -1.25
CA ALA A 34 -13.44 -6.61 -0.83
C ALA A 34 -14.40 -6.13 -1.91
N ASP A 35 -14.03 -5.09 -2.67
CA ASP A 35 -14.83 -4.58 -3.78
C ASP A 35 -14.89 -5.61 -4.93
N VAL A 36 -13.78 -6.28 -5.27
CA VAL A 36 -13.79 -7.40 -6.24
C VAL A 36 -14.74 -8.50 -5.77
N HIS A 37 -14.64 -8.90 -4.51
CA HIS A 37 -15.50 -9.96 -3.99
C HIS A 37 -16.99 -9.61 -4.10
N ARG A 38 -17.36 -8.37 -3.76
CA ARG A 38 -18.74 -7.89 -3.90
C ARG A 38 -19.20 -7.88 -5.35
N SER A 39 -18.37 -7.40 -6.28
CA SER A 39 -18.72 -7.39 -7.70
C SER A 39 -18.83 -8.80 -8.28
N THR A 40 -18.03 -9.75 -7.80
CA THR A 40 -18.17 -11.17 -8.17
C THR A 40 -19.49 -11.74 -7.66
N GLU A 41 -19.86 -11.50 -6.40
CA GLU A 41 -21.15 -11.95 -5.85
C GLU A 41 -22.33 -11.33 -6.63
N GLU A 42 -22.23 -10.05 -7.00
CA GLU A 42 -23.26 -9.39 -7.81
C GLU A 42 -23.36 -10.01 -9.21
N GLU A 43 -22.25 -10.26 -9.89
CA GLU A 43 -22.24 -10.98 -11.17
C GLU A 43 -22.91 -12.35 -11.06
N GLU A 44 -22.55 -13.15 -10.05
CA GLU A 44 -23.13 -14.48 -9.82
C GLU A 44 -24.65 -14.42 -9.57
N VAL A 45 -25.12 -13.44 -8.81
CA VAL A 45 -26.56 -13.21 -8.58
C VAL A 45 -27.26 -12.86 -9.90
N ARG A 46 -26.70 -11.93 -10.70
CA ARG A 46 -27.29 -11.55 -11.99
C ARG A 46 -27.33 -12.70 -12.99
N GLU A 47 -26.28 -13.53 -13.01
CA GLU A 47 -26.23 -14.72 -13.86
C GLU A 47 -27.28 -15.75 -13.43
N SER A 48 -27.44 -15.97 -12.12
CA SER A 48 -28.46 -16.86 -11.57
C SER A 48 -29.89 -16.35 -11.86
N GLU A 49 -30.13 -15.05 -11.76
CA GLU A 49 -31.39 -14.40 -12.13
C GLU A 49 -31.71 -14.64 -13.61
N LEU A 50 -30.73 -14.42 -14.50
CA LEU A 50 -30.90 -14.65 -15.95
C LEU A 50 -31.18 -16.13 -16.26
N GLN A 51 -30.48 -17.07 -15.61
CA GLN A 51 -30.71 -18.50 -15.80
C GLN A 51 -32.10 -18.92 -15.33
N SER A 52 -32.55 -18.42 -14.18
CA SER A 52 -33.89 -18.69 -13.65
C SER A 52 -34.97 -18.15 -14.58
N PHE A 53 -34.77 -16.93 -15.09
CA PHE A 53 -35.65 -16.31 -16.08
C PHE A 53 -35.70 -17.11 -17.38
N ASP A 54 -34.55 -17.57 -17.90
CA ASP A 54 -34.48 -18.39 -19.11
C ASP A 54 -35.20 -19.75 -18.94
N HIS A 55 -35.14 -20.35 -17.75
CA HIS A 55 -35.88 -21.56 -17.41
C HIS A 55 -37.40 -21.34 -17.36
N GLU A 56 -37.85 -20.26 -16.74
CA GLU A 56 -39.26 -19.88 -16.69
C GLU A 56 -39.82 -19.63 -18.10
N LEU A 57 -39.08 -18.87 -18.92
CA LEU A 57 -39.42 -18.63 -20.32
C LEU A 57 -39.54 -19.93 -21.12
N GLN A 58 -38.61 -20.87 -20.92
CA GLN A 58 -38.65 -22.16 -21.60
C GLN A 58 -39.87 -23.01 -21.20
N ALA A 59 -40.24 -22.99 -19.92
CA ALA A 59 -41.43 -23.68 -19.42
C ALA A 59 -42.70 -23.08 -20.05
N GLU A 60 -42.88 -21.77 -20.01
CA GLU A 60 -44.05 -21.11 -20.61
C GLU A 60 -44.09 -21.27 -22.14
N ALA A 61 -42.94 -21.27 -22.81
CA ALA A 61 -42.87 -21.51 -24.25
C ALA A 61 -43.33 -22.92 -24.61
N SER A 62 -43.04 -23.92 -23.76
CA SER A 62 -43.47 -25.30 -23.98
C SER A 62 -44.98 -25.52 -23.80
N ASP A 63 -45.64 -24.69 -22.98
CA ASP A 63 -47.09 -24.74 -22.75
C ASP A 63 -47.92 -24.01 -23.84
N GLY A 64 -47.25 -23.39 -24.82
CA GLY A 64 -47.89 -22.67 -25.92
C GLY A 64 -48.00 -21.17 -25.64
N MET A 65 -46.91 -20.46 -25.90
CA MET A 65 -46.84 -19.01 -25.72
C MET A 65 -47.34 -18.24 -26.95
N SER A 66 -48.07 -17.14 -26.72
CA SER A 66 -48.43 -16.21 -27.80
C SER A 66 -47.21 -15.44 -28.31
N MET A 67 -47.20 -15.08 -29.60
CA MET A 67 -46.13 -14.26 -30.19
C MET A 67 -45.89 -12.95 -29.44
N ARG A 68 -46.96 -12.31 -28.92
CA ARG A 68 -46.84 -11.06 -28.15
C ARG A 68 -46.10 -11.29 -26.83
N SER A 69 -46.48 -12.34 -26.11
CA SER A 69 -45.82 -12.71 -24.85
C SER A 69 -44.34 -13.04 -25.10
N PHE A 70 -44.05 -13.81 -26.15
CA PHE A 70 -42.67 -14.16 -26.51
C PHE A 70 -41.80 -12.93 -26.77
N MET A 71 -42.29 -11.98 -27.57
CA MET A 71 -41.55 -10.74 -27.83
C MET A 71 -41.29 -9.94 -26.54
N HIS A 72 -42.27 -9.85 -25.64
CA HIS A 72 -42.09 -9.20 -24.36
C HIS A 72 -41.03 -9.88 -23.49
N TYR A 73 -41.02 -11.22 -23.44
CA TYR A 73 -39.99 -11.97 -22.73
C TYR A 73 -38.60 -11.76 -23.31
N GLN A 74 -38.45 -11.64 -24.64
CA GLN A 74 -37.17 -11.34 -25.26
C GLN A 74 -36.65 -9.94 -24.90
N GLU A 75 -37.53 -8.95 -24.76
CA GLU A 75 -37.16 -7.62 -24.29
C GLU A 75 -36.65 -7.66 -22.84
N LEU A 76 -37.39 -8.33 -21.95
CA LEU A 76 -37.01 -8.53 -20.55
C LEU A 76 -35.67 -9.27 -20.44
N ARG A 77 -35.50 -10.35 -21.21
CA ARG A 77 -34.24 -11.10 -21.30
C ARG A 77 -33.07 -10.20 -21.71
N GLY A 78 -33.29 -9.32 -22.68
CA GLY A 78 -32.31 -8.33 -23.11
C GLY A 78 -31.82 -7.43 -21.96
N MET A 79 -32.74 -7.02 -21.07
CA MET A 79 -32.37 -6.25 -19.87
C MET A 79 -31.54 -7.07 -18.88
N HIS A 80 -31.90 -8.33 -18.63
CA HIS A 80 -31.11 -9.21 -17.76
C HIS A 80 -29.71 -9.48 -18.32
N VAL A 81 -29.59 -9.72 -19.63
CA VAL A 81 -28.29 -9.88 -20.31
C VAL A 81 -27.44 -8.61 -20.18
N ALA A 82 -28.05 -7.44 -20.37
CA ALA A 82 -27.35 -6.17 -20.18
C ALA A 82 -26.89 -5.97 -18.73
N ALA A 83 -27.70 -6.34 -17.74
CA ALA A 83 -27.35 -6.26 -16.32
C ALA A 83 -26.15 -7.18 -15.97
N VAL A 84 -26.12 -8.41 -16.50
CA VAL A 84 -24.96 -9.31 -16.37
C VAL A 84 -23.71 -8.69 -17.02
N GLY A 85 -23.88 -8.11 -18.21
CA GLY A 85 -22.80 -7.40 -18.90
C GLY A 85 -22.20 -6.27 -18.05
N GLN A 86 -23.06 -5.45 -17.45
CA GLN A 86 -22.63 -4.36 -16.56
C GLN A 86 -21.91 -4.90 -15.30
N ALA A 87 -22.45 -5.93 -14.66
CA ALA A 87 -21.82 -6.54 -13.48
C ALA A 87 -20.40 -7.08 -13.78
N ARG A 88 -20.22 -7.68 -14.96
CA ARG A 88 -18.91 -8.14 -15.46
C ARG A 88 -17.91 -6.99 -15.66
N GLU A 89 -18.35 -5.89 -16.27
CA GLU A 89 -17.52 -4.70 -16.45
C GLU A 89 -17.12 -4.10 -15.09
N GLU A 90 -18.03 -4.07 -14.14
CA GLU A 90 -17.76 -3.59 -12.78
C GLU A 90 -16.77 -4.48 -12.04
N ARG A 91 -16.89 -5.81 -12.14
CA ARG A 91 -15.91 -6.77 -11.61
C ARG A 91 -14.52 -6.54 -12.22
N GLN A 92 -14.45 -6.44 -13.55
CA GLN A 92 -13.18 -6.18 -14.24
C GLN A 92 -12.55 -4.84 -13.78
N SER A 93 -13.35 -3.78 -13.66
CA SER A 93 -12.89 -2.49 -13.15
C SER A 93 -12.37 -2.61 -11.71
N ALA A 94 -13.02 -3.41 -10.86
CA ALA A 94 -12.55 -3.68 -9.49
C ALA A 94 -11.20 -4.42 -9.48
N GLU A 95 -10.99 -5.38 -10.39
CA GLU A 95 -9.72 -6.12 -10.51
C GLU A 95 -8.56 -5.22 -10.98
N GLU A 96 -8.84 -4.30 -11.91
CA GLU A 96 -7.89 -3.27 -12.32
C GLU A 96 -7.51 -2.36 -11.15
N ARG A 97 -8.49 -1.95 -10.32
CA ARG A 97 -8.22 -1.19 -9.10
C ARG A 97 -7.33 -1.95 -8.13
N VAL A 98 -7.54 -3.25 -7.92
CA VAL A 98 -6.65 -4.08 -7.07
C VAL A 98 -5.21 -4.04 -7.59
N THR A 99 -5.03 -4.15 -8.90
CA THR A 99 -3.71 -4.13 -9.53
C THR A 99 -3.00 -2.79 -9.29
N GLU A 100 -3.71 -1.68 -9.45
CA GLU A 100 -3.15 -0.34 -9.18
C GLU A 100 -2.85 -0.15 -7.69
N GLN A 101 -3.74 -0.56 -6.78
CA GLN A 101 -3.47 -0.45 -5.34
C GLN A 101 -2.26 -1.28 -4.90
N ARG A 102 -2.06 -2.47 -5.49
CA ARG A 102 -0.88 -3.30 -5.25
C ARG A 102 0.41 -2.60 -5.70
N ARG A 103 0.38 -1.94 -6.85
CA ARG A 103 1.52 -1.13 -7.32
C ARG A 103 1.84 -0.01 -6.33
N LEU A 104 0.84 0.73 -5.88
CA LEU A 104 1.02 1.81 -4.90
C LEU A 104 1.57 1.29 -3.56
N LEU A 105 1.17 0.10 -3.12
CA LEU A 105 1.73 -0.55 -1.93
C LEU A 105 3.22 -0.89 -2.11
N VAL A 106 3.63 -1.39 -3.27
CA VAL A 106 5.05 -1.66 -3.57
C VAL A 106 5.87 -0.37 -3.49
N ASP A 107 5.36 0.72 -4.06
CA ASP A 107 6.01 2.03 -4.01
C ASP A 107 6.11 2.56 -2.57
N ALA A 108 5.04 2.46 -1.78
CA ALA A 108 5.02 2.86 -0.38
C ALA A 108 6.04 2.07 0.46
N THR A 109 6.08 0.75 0.26
CA THR A 109 7.04 -0.17 0.91
C THR A 109 8.48 0.21 0.56
N THR A 110 8.74 0.52 -0.72
CA THR A 110 10.06 0.94 -1.19
C THR A 110 10.49 2.25 -0.54
N GLN A 111 9.58 3.22 -0.43
CA GLN A 111 9.85 4.48 0.24
C GLN A 111 10.12 4.31 1.74
N ARG A 112 9.38 3.44 2.43
CA ARG A 112 9.65 3.11 3.84
C ARG A 112 11.04 2.51 4.03
N ARG A 113 11.41 1.52 3.21
CA ARG A 113 12.75 0.90 3.24
C ARG A 113 13.86 1.92 2.98
N SER A 114 13.65 2.85 2.04
CA SER A 114 14.60 3.93 1.78
C SER A 114 14.77 4.86 3.00
N ALA A 115 13.67 5.29 3.63
CA ALA A 115 13.71 6.10 4.84
C ALA A 115 14.41 5.38 6.01
N GLU A 116 14.17 4.08 6.16
CA GLU A 116 14.84 3.24 7.15
C GLU A 116 16.36 3.16 6.93
N ARG A 117 16.80 2.97 5.67
CA ARG A 117 18.23 2.99 5.31
C ARG A 117 18.88 4.34 5.64
N LEU A 118 18.20 5.46 5.37
CA LEU A 118 18.71 6.79 5.71
C LEU A 118 18.91 6.97 7.22
N VAL A 119 17.95 6.53 8.03
CA VAL A 119 18.08 6.59 9.51
C VAL A 119 19.24 5.73 10.00
N SER A 120 19.42 4.53 9.43
CA SER A 120 20.54 3.65 9.75
C SER A 120 21.89 4.30 9.43
N LEU A 121 22.03 4.88 8.23
CA LEU A 121 23.24 5.57 7.80
C LEU A 121 23.59 6.76 8.69
N ILE A 122 22.61 7.60 9.04
CA ILE A 122 22.82 8.76 9.91
C ILE A 122 23.22 8.30 11.32
N SER A 123 22.61 7.22 11.83
CA SER A 123 22.96 6.64 13.13
C SER A 123 24.40 6.10 13.15
N ALA A 124 24.81 5.39 12.09
CA ALA A 124 26.18 4.90 11.95
C ALA A 124 27.19 6.07 11.90
N ARG A 125 26.91 7.10 11.08
CA ARG A 125 27.75 8.31 11.02
C ARG A 125 27.85 9.02 12.36
N ARG A 126 26.74 9.11 13.10
CA ARG A 126 26.74 9.68 14.46
C ARG A 126 27.59 8.86 15.43
N ALA A 127 27.51 7.53 15.39
CA ALA A 127 28.31 6.66 16.25
C ALA A 127 29.81 6.79 15.97
N VAL A 128 30.21 6.92 14.71
CA VAL A 128 31.61 7.18 14.33
C VAL A 128 32.07 8.56 14.79
N ALA A 129 31.25 9.60 14.58
CA ALA A 129 31.58 10.95 15.02
C ALA A 129 31.71 11.06 16.55
N PHE A 130 30.87 10.35 17.29
CA PHE A 130 30.95 10.30 18.75
C PHE A 130 32.23 9.62 19.22
N ARG A 131 32.57 8.44 18.70
CA ARG A 131 33.84 7.74 19.01
C ARG A 131 35.08 8.60 18.72
N ARG A 132 35.09 9.32 17.59
CA ARG A 132 36.19 10.25 17.26
C ARG A 132 36.27 11.43 18.23
N PHE A 133 35.13 11.93 18.70
CA PHE A 133 35.08 12.99 19.69
C PHE A 133 35.63 12.52 21.05
N GLU A 134 35.23 11.33 21.51
CA GLU A 134 35.74 10.73 22.75
C GLU A 134 37.25 10.47 22.66
N GLN A 135 37.74 9.92 21.54
CA GLN A 135 39.17 9.72 21.31
C GLN A 135 39.94 11.04 21.38
N LYS A 136 39.47 12.08 20.67
CA LYS A 136 40.10 13.40 20.70
C LYS A 136 40.13 13.98 22.12
N GLN A 137 39.04 13.86 22.87
CA GLN A 137 38.99 14.35 24.24
C GLN A 137 39.99 13.62 25.15
N ALA A 138 40.17 12.31 24.97
CA ALA A 138 41.18 11.54 25.69
C ALA A 138 42.60 11.95 25.30
N ASP A 139 42.86 12.17 24.01
CA ASP A 139 44.15 12.63 23.49
C ASP A 139 44.47 14.04 24.02
N ASP A 140 43.52 14.98 23.95
CA ASP A 140 43.68 16.37 24.45
C ASP A 140 43.98 16.39 25.97
N MET A 141 43.29 15.55 26.76
CA MET A 141 43.56 15.39 28.20
C MET A 141 44.94 14.79 28.48
N THR A 142 45.38 13.85 27.64
CA THR A 142 46.72 13.25 27.75
C THR A 142 47.79 14.30 27.44
N CYS A 143 47.65 15.04 26.35
CA CYS A 143 48.56 16.14 25.98
C CYS A 143 48.62 17.22 27.06
N ALA A 144 47.49 17.63 27.63
CA ALA A 144 47.44 18.63 28.70
C ALA A 144 48.18 18.16 29.97
N ARG A 145 48.14 16.86 30.28
CA ARG A 145 48.83 16.26 31.43
C ARG A 145 50.34 16.17 31.24
N PHE A 146 50.82 15.86 30.03
CA PHE A 146 52.24 15.71 29.75
C PHE A 146 52.93 17.02 29.31
N GLY A 147 52.19 18.02 28.82
CA GLY A 147 52.72 19.33 28.41
C GLY A 147 53.07 20.28 29.55
N GLN A 148 52.80 19.92 30.82
CA GLN A 148 53.22 20.70 32.00
C GLN A 148 54.60 20.30 32.54
N GLY A 149 55.21 19.22 32.04
CA GLY A 149 56.50 18.71 32.55
C GLY A 149 57.76 19.36 31.96
N ASP A 150 57.63 20.14 30.88
CA ASP A 150 58.78 20.65 30.12
C ASP A 150 59.08 22.15 30.36
N TYR A 151 58.36 22.83 31.27
CA TYR A 151 58.53 24.26 31.53
C TYR A 151 59.17 24.62 32.89
N ASP A 152 59.34 23.66 33.81
CA ASP A 152 59.83 23.94 35.17
C ASP A 152 61.36 23.72 35.35
N ASP A 153 62.09 23.29 34.33
CA ASP A 153 63.56 23.06 34.38
C ASP A 153 64.41 24.18 33.74
N ALA A 154 63.82 25.34 33.43
CA ALA A 154 64.49 26.46 32.73
C ALA A 154 64.34 27.84 33.40
N ALA A 155 64.29 27.91 34.74
CA ALA A 155 64.36 29.15 35.53
C ALA A 155 65.43 29.07 36.62
#